data_AF-A0A418AHC9-F1
#
_entry.id   AF-A0A418AHC9-F1
#
_cell.length_a   1.000
_cell.length_b   1.000
_cell.length_c   1.000
_cell.angle_alpha   90.00
_cell.angle_beta   90.00
_cell.angle_gamma   90.00
#
_symmetry.space_group_name_H-M   'P 1'
#
loop_
_entity.id
_entity.type
_entity.pdbx_description
1 polymer ?
#
loop_
_entity_poly.entity_id
_entity_poly.type
_entity_poly.pdbx_seq_one_letter_code
_entity_poly.pdbx_strand_id
1 'polypeptide(L)'
;SDRGRAATTMPPPNRQKELEAQVEELKGQVEALAKRNAADKAQMQTAIEMEKRLRTQHMTEAAEARAKADELRQVTTTLQQDKDELEIAISAARANEQQILEAYNALDAQLRETYAMYQHLEAHSHTQAATIQKLQDQVDRAAIAETTYQNELATAVTRANELEAQWLQNQSAVDDSCANLRAELADRDERMKAHKLEHQSQLLELEATLERVQAELTASKTLAGNLEKELSAVHHTSDRDAASAAIKELQEEVFKTSTALVAQGETLLTLTEAHKKVKLALQVAKKDVSDARALLLRGISGPDVDVSLYQHVRLEELVRLRLKAEIDMEAVLEGDCGGSDGTEAEIQSDLGLGMGSLGKLEVFVLQREMRLLRSRNKRLSDRAVDLEKELSTAVAAMDDVKALKEKTAELAGRQRTEKELRTRTDAALVEANEKIVALSEHIEKLMVHLKHEAAAKAKAQDALKAVEAERRELIDASTSLTKKTNAKDRVISELQQGSKILEDQLRLMDEKYIELRNKLDWSRTTSQKEEEDGDSQQLSVGIKGIQQPGKLATFEYGKFP
;
A
#
# COMPACT_ATOMS: atom_id res chain seq x y z
N SER A 1 -138.17 130.18 -95.39
CA SER A 1 -139.24 131.15 -95.12
C SER A 1 -139.02 132.37 -95.99
N ASP A 2 -140.05 133.18 -96.22
CA ASP A 2 -140.09 134.27 -97.20
C ASP A 2 -140.21 135.67 -96.54
N ARG A 3 -140.16 136.74 -97.34
CA ARG A 3 -140.20 138.20 -97.02
C ARG A 3 -138.85 138.79 -96.58
N GLY A 4 -138.50 140.04 -96.93
CA GLY A 4 -139.21 141.03 -97.76
C GLY A 4 -138.38 142.32 -98.01
N ARG A 5 -138.86 143.24 -98.85
CA ARG A 5 -138.18 144.50 -99.25
C ARG A 5 -138.64 145.75 -98.48
N ALA A 6 -137.69 146.59 -98.08
CA ALA A 6 -137.74 148.08 -97.98
C ALA A 6 -136.29 148.57 -97.70
N ALA A 7 -135.65 149.61 -98.25
CA ALA A 7 -136.01 150.90 -98.89
C ALA A 7 -135.49 152.09 -98.04
N THR A 8 -134.30 152.60 -98.41
CA THR A 8 -133.78 153.98 -98.24
C THR A 8 -133.85 154.74 -96.90
N THR A 9 -132.69 154.92 -96.24
CA THR A 9 -132.16 156.24 -95.78
C THR A 9 -130.64 156.16 -95.44
N MET A 10 -129.88 157.22 -95.75
CA MET A 10 -128.52 157.51 -95.23
C MET A 10 -128.63 158.30 -93.90
N PRO A 11 -127.57 158.58 -93.08
CA PRO A 11 -126.10 158.36 -93.21
C PRO A 11 -125.62 157.32 -92.15
N PRO A 12 -124.42 157.32 -91.47
CA PRO A 12 -123.16 158.09 -91.59
C PRO A 12 -121.83 157.26 -91.66
N PRO A 13 -120.67 157.89 -91.94
CA PRO A 13 -119.41 157.19 -92.15
C PRO A 13 -118.55 157.01 -90.87
N ASN A 14 -118.61 155.84 -90.23
CA ASN A 14 -117.60 155.46 -89.23
C ASN A 14 -117.38 153.93 -89.03
N ARG A 15 -118.20 153.08 -89.66
CA ARG A 15 -118.30 151.64 -89.35
C ARG A 15 -117.22 150.74 -89.99
N GLN A 16 -116.35 151.30 -90.84
CA GLN A 16 -115.36 150.52 -91.60
C GLN A 16 -114.12 150.17 -90.75
N LYS A 17 -113.70 151.09 -89.86
CA LYS A 17 -112.54 150.89 -88.97
C LYS A 17 -112.76 149.82 -87.90
N GLU A 18 -114.00 149.62 -87.42
CA GLU A 18 -114.31 148.61 -86.42
C GLU A 18 -114.09 147.18 -86.97
N LEU A 19 -114.45 146.95 -88.23
CA LEU A 19 -114.29 145.64 -88.88
C LEU A 19 -112.82 145.35 -89.22
N GLU A 20 -112.05 146.36 -89.62
CA GLU A 20 -110.60 146.24 -89.81
C GLU A 20 -109.89 145.91 -88.48
N ALA A 21 -110.29 146.54 -87.37
CA ALA A 21 -109.76 146.24 -86.04
C ALA A 21 -110.06 144.80 -85.60
N GLN A 22 -111.28 144.30 -85.82
CA GLN A 22 -111.66 142.92 -85.47
C GLN A 22 -110.90 141.86 -86.28
N VAL A 23 -110.59 142.13 -87.56
CA VAL A 23 -109.76 141.23 -88.38
C VAL A 23 -108.31 141.19 -87.87
N GLU A 24 -107.74 142.33 -87.48
CA GLU A 24 -106.37 142.37 -86.97
C GLU A 24 -106.26 141.76 -85.55
N GLU A 25 -107.29 141.91 -84.72
CA GLU A 25 -107.39 141.20 -83.43
C GLU A 25 -107.46 139.68 -83.64
N LEU A 26 -108.29 139.20 -84.58
CA LEU A 26 -108.39 137.77 -84.90
C LEU A 26 -107.08 137.21 -85.48
N LYS A 27 -106.35 137.96 -86.31
CA LYS A 27 -104.99 137.59 -86.73
C LYS A 27 -104.05 137.49 -85.53
N GLY A 28 -104.09 138.46 -84.61
CA GLY A 28 -103.31 138.44 -83.37
C GLY A 28 -103.61 137.23 -82.50
N GLN A 29 -104.88 136.85 -82.38
CA GLN A 29 -105.31 135.63 -81.67
C GLN A 29 -104.85 134.35 -82.39
N VAL A 30 -104.93 134.28 -83.72
CA VAL A 30 -104.43 133.14 -84.51
C VAL A 30 -102.90 133.02 -84.44
N GLU A 31 -102.16 134.13 -84.48
CA GLU A 31 -100.71 134.13 -84.26
C GLU A 31 -100.34 133.73 -82.83
N ALA A 32 -101.09 134.18 -81.83
CA ALA A 32 -100.88 133.78 -80.43
C ALA A 32 -101.15 132.27 -80.25
N LEU A 33 -102.20 131.73 -80.88
CA LEU A 33 -102.49 130.29 -80.90
C LEU A 33 -101.45 129.49 -81.70
N ALA A 34 -100.92 130.03 -82.79
CA ALA A 34 -99.83 129.39 -83.55
C ALA A 34 -98.52 129.37 -82.75
N LYS A 35 -98.15 130.48 -82.10
CA LYS A 35 -96.99 130.58 -81.20
C LYS A 35 -97.16 129.68 -79.97
N ARG A 36 -98.38 129.57 -79.43
CA ARG A 36 -98.71 128.64 -78.33
C ARG A 36 -98.62 127.18 -78.77
N ASN A 37 -99.25 126.78 -79.87
CA ASN A 37 -99.12 125.43 -80.42
C ASN A 37 -97.66 125.07 -80.76
N ALA A 38 -96.85 126.03 -81.22
CA ALA A 38 -95.43 125.82 -81.44
C ALA A 38 -94.66 125.63 -80.12
N ALA A 39 -94.97 126.42 -79.08
CA ALA A 39 -94.40 126.27 -77.74
C ALA A 39 -94.82 124.95 -77.07
N ASP A 40 -96.11 124.60 -77.12
CA ASP A 40 -96.67 123.36 -76.56
C ASP A 40 -96.08 122.14 -77.30
N LYS A 41 -95.89 122.21 -78.63
CA LYS A 41 -95.20 121.18 -79.42
C LYS A 41 -93.71 121.09 -79.08
N ALA A 42 -93.03 122.22 -78.85
CA ALA A 42 -91.64 122.22 -78.42
C ALA A 42 -91.48 121.67 -76.99
N GLN A 43 -92.41 121.97 -76.07
CA GLN A 43 -92.47 121.35 -74.74
C GLN A 43 -92.76 119.85 -74.83
N MET A 44 -93.64 119.41 -75.71
CA MET A 44 -93.89 117.99 -75.93
C MET A 44 -92.66 117.28 -76.54
N GLN A 45 -91.93 117.92 -77.46
CA GLN A 45 -90.69 117.38 -78.02
C GLN A 45 -89.58 117.30 -76.97
N THR A 46 -89.36 118.33 -76.15
CA THR A 46 -88.38 118.27 -75.07
C THR A 46 -88.79 117.30 -73.96
N ALA A 47 -90.08 117.14 -73.67
CA ALA A 47 -90.59 116.10 -72.77
C ALA A 47 -90.31 114.69 -73.32
N ILE A 48 -90.58 114.44 -74.61
CA ILE A 48 -90.28 113.15 -75.27
C ILE A 48 -88.76 112.90 -75.32
N GLU A 49 -87.93 113.93 -75.49
CA GLU A 49 -86.48 113.79 -75.44
C GLU A 49 -85.96 113.53 -74.02
N MET A 50 -86.51 114.20 -73.00
CA MET A 50 -86.18 113.92 -71.59
C MET A 50 -86.64 112.51 -71.20
N GLU A 51 -87.84 112.09 -71.61
CA GLU A 51 -88.31 110.72 -71.36
C GLU A 51 -87.43 109.68 -72.08
N LYS A 52 -87.03 109.93 -73.34
CA LYS A 52 -86.07 109.08 -74.04
C LYS A 52 -84.73 109.00 -73.30
N ARG A 53 -84.20 110.14 -72.82
CA ARG A 53 -82.95 110.18 -72.03
C ARG A 53 -83.07 109.38 -70.72
N LEU A 54 -84.15 109.57 -69.96
CA LEU A 54 -84.45 108.81 -68.75
C LEU A 54 -84.61 107.31 -69.03
N ARG A 55 -85.35 106.93 -70.08
CA ARG A 55 -85.47 105.53 -70.52
C ARG A 55 -84.11 104.95 -70.93
N THR A 56 -83.25 105.69 -71.62
CA THR A 56 -81.88 105.21 -71.91
C THR A 56 -81.03 105.11 -70.65
N GLN A 57 -81.12 106.05 -69.71
CA GLN A 57 -80.40 106.03 -68.43
C GLN A 57 -80.81 104.81 -67.60
N HIS A 58 -82.11 104.56 -67.42
CA HIS A 58 -82.60 103.38 -66.72
C HIS A 58 -82.25 102.06 -67.44
N MET A 59 -82.16 102.05 -68.77
CA MET A 59 -81.67 100.89 -69.52
C MET A 59 -80.16 100.66 -69.32
N THR A 60 -79.34 101.72 -69.25
CA THR A 60 -77.91 101.59 -68.93
C THR A 60 -77.68 101.22 -67.46
N GLU A 61 -78.42 101.82 -66.52
CA GLU A 61 -78.39 101.47 -65.10
C GLU A 61 -78.79 100.00 -64.88
N ALA A 62 -79.84 99.52 -65.56
CA ALA A 62 -80.25 98.12 -65.51
C ALA A 62 -79.26 97.16 -66.20
N ALA A 63 -78.56 97.61 -67.25
CA ALA A 63 -77.51 96.83 -67.90
C ALA A 63 -76.26 96.73 -67.00
N GLU A 64 -75.83 97.84 -66.40
CA GLU A 64 -74.74 97.86 -65.41
C GLU A 64 -75.07 97.02 -64.17
N ALA A 65 -76.30 97.11 -63.66
CA ALA A 65 -76.74 96.32 -62.50
C ALA A 65 -76.75 94.82 -62.81
N ARG A 66 -77.08 94.42 -64.05
CA ARG A 66 -76.97 93.03 -64.51
C ARG A 66 -75.51 92.60 -64.65
N ALA A 67 -74.66 93.40 -65.29
CA ALA A 67 -73.23 93.12 -65.40
C ALA A 67 -72.59 92.90 -64.02
N LYS A 68 -72.82 93.83 -63.08
CA LYS A 68 -72.34 93.73 -61.69
C LYS A 68 -72.93 92.50 -60.95
N ALA A 69 -74.18 92.13 -61.22
CA ALA A 69 -74.78 90.92 -60.64
C ALA A 69 -74.19 89.61 -61.22
N ASP A 70 -73.85 89.59 -62.51
CA ASP A 70 -73.24 88.43 -63.16
C ASP A 70 -71.73 88.32 -62.86
N GLU A 71 -71.02 89.43 -62.70
CA GLU A 71 -69.67 89.49 -62.10
C GLU A 71 -69.68 88.94 -60.67
N LEU A 72 -70.60 89.41 -59.81
CA LEU A 72 -70.73 88.89 -58.43
C LEU A 72 -71.09 87.41 -58.41
N ARG A 73 -71.90 86.92 -59.35
CA ARG A 73 -72.19 85.48 -59.50
C ARG A 73 -70.93 84.70 -59.87
N GLN A 74 -70.15 85.16 -60.86
CA GLN A 74 -68.90 84.51 -61.25
C GLN A 74 -67.93 84.42 -60.07
N VAL A 75 -67.70 85.54 -59.35
CA VAL A 75 -66.86 85.57 -58.15
C VAL A 75 -67.40 84.66 -57.05
N THR A 76 -68.72 84.58 -56.86
CA THR A 76 -69.32 83.65 -55.88
C THR A 76 -69.12 82.20 -56.30
N THR A 77 -69.21 81.87 -57.59
CA THR A 77 -68.96 80.51 -58.09
C THR A 77 -67.50 80.10 -58.00
N THR A 78 -66.54 81.00 -58.28
CA THR A 78 -65.11 80.69 -58.11
C THR A 78 -64.77 80.53 -56.64
N LEU A 79 -65.23 81.44 -55.76
CA LEU A 79 -65.00 81.30 -54.31
C LEU A 79 -65.62 80.02 -53.72
N GLN A 80 -66.72 79.53 -54.29
CA GLN A 80 -67.30 78.24 -53.90
C GLN A 80 -66.46 77.06 -54.41
N GLN A 81 -65.92 77.13 -55.62
CA GLN A 81 -64.97 76.13 -56.15
C GLN A 81 -63.68 76.11 -55.33
N ASP A 82 -63.06 77.27 -55.10
CA ASP A 82 -61.86 77.44 -54.25
C ASP A 82 -62.09 76.86 -52.85
N LYS A 83 -63.27 77.11 -52.26
CA LYS A 83 -63.66 76.55 -50.96
C LYS A 83 -63.75 75.01 -51.00
N ASP A 84 -64.42 74.45 -51.99
CA ASP A 84 -64.63 73.01 -52.06
C ASP A 84 -63.32 72.26 -52.38
N GLU A 85 -62.44 72.85 -53.19
CA GLU A 85 -61.05 72.38 -53.39
C GLU A 85 -60.23 72.44 -52.09
N LEU A 86 -60.37 73.50 -51.29
CA LEU A 86 -59.72 73.62 -49.98
C LEU A 86 -60.27 72.62 -48.96
N GLU A 87 -61.58 72.34 -48.94
CA GLU A 87 -62.16 71.31 -48.07
C GLU A 87 -61.67 69.90 -48.46
N ILE A 88 -61.55 69.60 -49.75
CA ILE A 88 -60.91 68.38 -50.25
C ILE A 88 -59.44 68.32 -49.80
N ALA A 89 -58.66 69.37 -50.02
CA ALA A 89 -57.25 69.43 -49.64
C ALA A 89 -57.02 69.25 -48.12
N ILE A 90 -57.87 69.86 -47.28
CA ILE A 90 -57.84 69.68 -45.82
C ILE A 90 -58.20 68.24 -45.43
N SER A 91 -59.16 67.61 -46.13
CA SER A 91 -59.51 66.21 -45.87
C SER A 91 -58.36 65.24 -46.21
N ALA A 92 -57.67 65.49 -47.34
CA ALA A 92 -56.51 64.71 -47.77
C ALA A 92 -55.31 64.92 -46.84
N ALA A 93 -55.06 66.15 -46.39
CA ALA A 93 -54.00 66.45 -45.43
C ALA A 93 -54.21 65.71 -44.09
N ARG A 94 -55.43 65.71 -43.56
CA ARG A 94 -55.80 64.97 -42.34
C ARG A 94 -55.67 63.46 -42.50
N ALA A 95 -56.06 62.91 -43.65
CA ALA A 95 -55.89 61.49 -43.93
C ALA A 95 -54.40 61.08 -43.99
N ASN A 96 -53.55 61.93 -44.57
CA ASN A 96 -52.10 61.72 -44.59
C ASN A 96 -51.48 61.84 -43.19
N GLU A 97 -51.87 62.85 -42.40
CA GLU A 97 -51.46 62.99 -41.00
C GLU A 97 -51.82 61.76 -40.16
N GLN A 98 -53.05 61.23 -40.32
CA GLN A 98 -53.47 59.99 -39.66
C GLN A 98 -52.63 58.77 -40.10
N GLN A 99 -52.36 58.62 -41.40
CA GLN A 99 -51.51 57.52 -41.91
C GLN A 99 -50.08 57.60 -41.37
N ILE A 100 -49.52 58.80 -41.22
CA ILE A 100 -48.20 59.02 -40.61
C ILE A 100 -48.21 58.64 -39.12
N LEU A 101 -49.27 58.99 -38.38
CA LEU A 101 -49.43 58.60 -36.97
C LEU A 101 -49.60 57.08 -36.80
N GLU A 102 -50.38 56.44 -37.66
CA GLU A 102 -50.55 54.98 -37.68
C GLU A 102 -49.23 54.26 -37.99
N ALA A 103 -48.46 54.75 -38.97
CA ALA A 103 -47.12 54.23 -39.29
C ALA A 103 -46.11 54.44 -38.14
N TYR A 104 -46.15 55.59 -37.47
CA TYR A 104 -45.30 55.87 -36.30
C TYR A 104 -45.62 54.94 -35.12
N ASN A 105 -46.90 54.73 -34.82
CA ASN A 105 -47.35 53.82 -33.77
C ASN A 105 -46.97 52.36 -34.07
N ALA A 106 -47.03 51.94 -35.34
CA ALA A 106 -46.58 50.62 -35.77
C ALA A 106 -45.06 50.44 -35.60
N LEU A 107 -44.26 51.48 -35.89
CA LEU A 107 -42.81 51.46 -35.70
C LEU A 107 -42.40 51.43 -34.22
N ASP A 108 -43.08 52.21 -33.37
CA ASP A 108 -42.90 52.19 -31.91
C ASP A 108 -43.27 50.83 -31.29
N ALA A 109 -44.32 50.17 -31.78
CA ALA A 109 -44.65 48.79 -31.40
C ALA A 109 -43.53 47.80 -31.78
N GLN A 110 -43.01 47.87 -33.02
CA GLN A 110 -41.90 47.02 -33.48
C GLN A 110 -40.60 47.28 -32.70
N LEU A 111 -40.31 48.54 -32.34
CA LEU A 111 -39.18 48.90 -31.48
C LEU A 111 -39.29 48.28 -30.08
N ARG A 112 -40.50 48.25 -29.51
CA ARG A 112 -40.73 47.60 -28.19
C ARG A 112 -40.62 46.08 -28.26
N GLU A 113 -41.15 45.45 -29.30
CA GLU A 113 -41.03 44.00 -29.51
C GLU A 113 -39.57 43.58 -29.72
N THR A 114 -38.83 44.27 -30.59
CA THR A 114 -37.41 44.00 -30.82
C THR A 114 -36.55 44.27 -29.58
N TYR A 115 -36.86 45.31 -28.79
CA TYR A 115 -36.19 45.57 -27.51
C TYR A 115 -36.48 44.49 -26.46
N ALA A 116 -37.72 43.99 -26.36
CA ALA A 116 -38.06 42.88 -25.48
C ALA A 116 -37.35 41.57 -25.90
N MET A 117 -37.25 41.30 -27.21
CA MET A 117 -36.49 40.17 -27.73
C MET A 117 -34.98 40.31 -27.44
N TYR A 118 -34.43 41.53 -27.53
CA TYR A 118 -33.05 41.82 -27.14
C TYR A 118 -32.81 41.55 -25.65
N GLN A 119 -33.67 42.04 -24.75
CA GLN A 119 -33.58 41.75 -23.31
C GLN A 119 -33.64 40.24 -23.02
N HIS A 120 -34.47 39.48 -23.74
CA HIS A 120 -34.52 38.01 -23.61
C HIS A 120 -33.22 37.35 -24.07
N LEU A 121 -32.60 37.82 -25.16
CA LEU A 121 -31.30 37.35 -25.62
C LEU A 121 -30.16 37.71 -24.66
N GLU A 122 -30.17 38.90 -24.07
CA GLU A 122 -29.23 39.29 -23.02
C GLU A 122 -29.38 38.39 -21.78
N ALA A 123 -30.62 38.15 -21.30
CA ALA A 123 -30.88 37.26 -20.18
C ALA A 123 -30.42 35.81 -20.48
N HIS A 124 -30.63 35.34 -21.71
CA HIS A 124 -30.13 34.03 -22.10
C HIS A 124 -28.59 33.99 -22.15
N SER A 125 -27.94 35.03 -22.66
CA SER A 125 -26.47 35.16 -22.66
C SER A 125 -25.90 35.14 -21.24
N HIS A 126 -26.49 35.89 -20.29
CA HIS A 126 -26.08 35.89 -18.89
C HIS A 126 -26.25 34.51 -18.22
N THR A 127 -27.35 33.79 -18.51
CA THR A 127 -27.53 32.43 -17.99
C THR A 127 -26.54 31.43 -18.59
N GLN A 128 -26.24 31.53 -19.89
CA GLN A 128 -25.20 30.72 -20.53
C GLN A 128 -23.81 30.99 -19.92
N ALA A 129 -23.41 32.25 -19.75
CA ALA A 129 -22.16 32.63 -19.09
C ALA A 129 -22.07 32.05 -17.66
N ALA A 130 -23.16 32.13 -16.88
CA ALA A 130 -23.22 31.54 -15.54
C ALA A 130 -23.16 30.00 -15.54
N THR A 131 -23.59 29.31 -16.61
CA THR A 131 -23.38 27.86 -16.76
C THR A 131 -21.96 27.52 -17.19
N ILE A 132 -21.33 28.33 -18.05
CA ILE A 132 -19.94 28.15 -18.47
C ILE A 132 -19.00 28.29 -17.27
N GLN A 133 -19.18 29.33 -16.43
CA GLN A 133 -18.41 29.49 -15.19
C GLN A 133 -18.56 28.27 -14.27
N LYS A 134 -19.77 27.75 -14.07
CA LYS A 134 -20.00 26.55 -13.23
C LYS A 134 -19.33 25.29 -13.79
N LEU A 135 -19.18 25.18 -15.11
CA LEU A 135 -18.46 24.06 -15.73
C LEU A 135 -16.94 24.25 -15.61
N GLN A 136 -16.43 25.47 -15.72
CA GLN A 136 -15.02 25.79 -15.44
C GLN A 136 -14.67 25.48 -13.98
N ASP A 137 -15.47 25.97 -13.02
CA ASP A 137 -15.34 25.66 -11.59
C ASP A 137 -15.34 24.15 -11.28
N GLN A 138 -15.99 23.33 -12.12
CA GLN A 138 -16.01 21.87 -12.00
C GLN A 138 -14.77 21.20 -12.61
N VAL A 139 -14.32 21.68 -13.78
CA VAL A 139 -13.08 21.22 -14.42
C VAL A 139 -11.86 21.51 -13.55
N ASP A 140 -11.77 22.71 -12.95
CA ASP A 140 -10.66 23.08 -12.07
C ASP A 140 -10.60 22.19 -10.82
N ARG A 141 -11.77 21.86 -10.24
CA ARG A 141 -11.86 20.91 -9.11
C ARG A 141 -11.46 19.49 -9.52
N ALA A 142 -11.84 19.06 -10.72
CA ALA A 142 -11.45 17.74 -11.25
C ALA A 142 -9.93 17.67 -11.49
N ALA A 143 -9.33 18.72 -12.04
CA ALA A 143 -7.87 18.81 -12.22
C ALA A 143 -7.12 18.80 -10.89
N ILE A 144 -7.60 19.55 -9.88
CA ILE A 144 -7.03 19.50 -8.51
C ILE A 144 -7.12 18.06 -7.96
N ALA A 145 -8.30 17.42 -8.04
CA ALA A 145 -8.49 16.05 -7.59
C ALA A 145 -7.56 15.05 -8.29
N GLU A 146 -7.38 15.18 -9.61
CA GLU A 146 -6.45 14.34 -10.38
C GLU A 146 -5.01 14.54 -9.90
N THR A 147 -4.55 15.78 -9.71
CA THR A 147 -3.19 16.01 -9.19
C THR A 147 -2.99 15.46 -7.78
N THR A 148 -4.01 15.49 -6.91
CA THR A 148 -3.92 14.83 -5.60
C THR A 148 -3.82 13.31 -5.72
N TYR A 149 -4.63 12.67 -6.58
CA TYR A 149 -4.53 11.22 -6.81
C TYR A 149 -3.21 10.80 -7.46
N GLN A 150 -2.66 11.59 -8.39
CA GLN A 150 -1.34 11.33 -8.97
C GLN A 150 -0.21 11.42 -7.91
N ASN A 151 -0.29 12.40 -7.01
CA ASN A 151 0.65 12.54 -5.89
C ASN A 151 0.52 11.37 -4.89
N GLU A 152 -0.69 11.00 -4.49
CA GLU A 152 -0.95 9.85 -3.61
C GLU A 152 -0.42 8.56 -4.22
N LEU A 153 -0.71 8.30 -5.50
CA LEU A 153 -0.21 7.14 -6.25
C LEU A 153 1.34 7.13 -6.29
N ALA A 154 1.97 8.27 -6.53
CA ALA A 154 3.44 8.36 -6.49
C ALA A 154 4.00 7.99 -5.11
N THR A 155 3.41 8.49 -4.01
CA THR A 155 3.85 8.12 -2.65
C THR A 155 3.57 6.66 -2.29
N ALA A 156 2.51 6.05 -2.84
CA ALA A 156 2.23 4.63 -2.68
C ALA A 156 3.27 3.78 -3.42
N VAL A 157 3.66 4.17 -4.64
CA VAL A 157 4.70 3.49 -5.43
C VAL A 157 6.08 3.61 -4.78
N THR A 158 6.48 4.79 -4.29
CA THR A 158 7.77 4.90 -3.57
C THR A 158 7.79 4.02 -2.32
N ARG A 159 6.70 3.99 -1.55
CA ARG A 159 6.58 3.14 -0.36
C ARG A 159 6.57 1.64 -0.69
N ALA A 160 5.99 1.23 -1.82
CA ALA A 160 6.07 -0.15 -2.29
C ALA A 160 7.52 -0.54 -2.61
N ASN A 161 8.24 0.29 -3.38
CA ASN A 161 9.64 0.07 -3.72
C ASN A 161 10.55 0.02 -2.48
N GLU A 162 10.29 0.87 -1.47
CA GLU A 162 10.98 0.84 -0.17
C GLU A 162 10.76 -0.49 0.58
N LEU A 163 9.53 -1.01 0.56
CA LEU A 163 9.20 -2.30 1.21
C LEU A 163 9.78 -3.49 0.45
N GLU A 164 9.82 -3.46 -0.88
CA GLU A 164 10.51 -4.48 -1.69
C GLU A 164 12.03 -4.49 -1.42
N ALA A 165 12.66 -3.31 -1.33
CA ALA A 165 14.07 -3.19 -0.98
C ALA A 165 14.37 -3.71 0.44
N GLN A 166 13.52 -3.39 1.42
CA GLN A 166 13.61 -3.93 2.78
C GLN A 166 13.40 -5.46 2.81
N TRP A 167 12.48 -5.99 2.01
CA TRP A 167 12.24 -7.43 1.91
C TRP A 167 13.45 -8.17 1.33
N LEU A 168 14.05 -7.65 0.25
CA LEU A 168 15.28 -8.21 -0.34
C LEU A 168 16.46 -8.18 0.64
N GLN A 169 16.64 -7.08 1.38
CA GLN A 169 17.68 -6.96 2.40
C GLN A 169 17.48 -7.94 3.57
N ASN A 170 16.24 -8.13 4.00
CA ASN A 170 15.90 -9.12 5.03
C ASN A 170 16.08 -10.55 4.51
N GLN A 171 15.79 -10.82 3.23
CA GLN A 171 16.04 -12.13 2.62
C GLN A 171 17.54 -12.44 2.60
N SER A 172 18.40 -11.53 2.12
CA SER A 172 19.85 -11.77 2.11
C SER A 172 20.42 -11.99 3.52
N ALA A 173 19.93 -11.25 4.52
CA ALA A 173 20.35 -11.46 5.91
C ALA A 173 19.92 -12.83 6.48
N VAL A 174 18.77 -13.37 6.04
CA VAL A 174 18.34 -14.74 6.37
C VAL A 174 19.19 -15.77 5.63
N ASP A 175 19.48 -15.58 4.35
CA ASP A 175 20.32 -16.50 3.57
C ASP A 175 21.77 -16.54 4.10
N ASP A 176 22.36 -15.40 4.47
CA ASP A 176 23.66 -15.29 5.15
C ASP A 176 23.65 -16.02 6.50
N SER A 177 22.60 -15.83 7.32
CA SER A 177 22.42 -16.54 8.59
C SER A 177 22.32 -18.06 8.39
N CYS A 178 21.57 -18.51 7.38
CA CYS A 178 21.49 -19.91 7.01
C CYS A 178 22.80 -20.47 6.44
N ALA A 179 23.62 -19.66 5.76
CA ALA A 179 24.95 -20.06 5.30
C ALA A 179 25.91 -20.25 6.50
N ASN A 180 25.94 -19.30 7.43
CA ASN A 180 26.75 -19.38 8.65
C ASN A 180 26.38 -20.59 9.51
N LEU A 181 25.08 -20.85 9.73
CA LEU A 181 24.62 -22.02 10.47
C LEU A 181 24.99 -23.35 9.79
N ARG A 182 24.98 -23.42 8.45
CA ARG A 182 25.46 -24.61 7.71
C ARG A 182 26.97 -24.81 7.87
N ALA A 183 27.76 -23.73 7.87
CA ALA A 183 29.20 -23.78 8.13
C ALA A 183 29.48 -24.25 9.57
N GLU A 184 28.84 -23.69 10.59
CA GLU A 184 29.00 -24.13 11.98
C GLU A 184 28.61 -25.60 12.22
N LEU A 185 27.62 -26.12 11.48
CA LEU A 185 27.24 -27.53 11.52
C LEU A 185 28.28 -28.42 10.84
N ALA A 186 28.82 -28.02 9.68
CA ALA A 186 29.91 -28.74 9.01
C ALA A 186 31.16 -28.81 9.90
N ASP A 187 31.57 -27.67 10.47
CA ASP A 187 32.66 -27.56 11.46
C ASP A 187 32.44 -28.50 12.66
N ARG A 188 31.21 -28.58 13.18
CA ARG A 188 30.86 -29.52 14.25
C ARG A 188 30.97 -30.98 13.81
N ASP A 189 30.47 -31.33 12.64
CA ASP A 189 30.56 -32.69 12.11
C ASP A 189 32.01 -33.11 11.85
N GLU A 190 32.88 -32.20 11.41
CA GLU A 190 34.32 -32.48 11.27
C GLU A 190 35.02 -32.67 12.62
N ARG A 191 34.76 -31.80 13.61
CA ARG A 191 35.27 -31.99 14.99
C ARG A 191 34.78 -33.30 15.61
N MET A 192 33.52 -33.67 15.37
CA MET A 192 32.95 -34.96 15.82
C MET A 192 33.51 -36.18 15.07
N LYS A 193 33.96 -36.04 13.82
CA LYS A 193 34.71 -37.09 13.11
C LYS A 193 36.14 -37.20 13.67
N ALA A 194 36.81 -36.07 13.91
CA ALA A 194 38.15 -36.04 14.50
C ALA A 194 38.18 -36.73 15.88
N HIS A 195 37.32 -36.32 16.81
CA HIS A 195 37.24 -36.97 18.13
C HIS A 195 36.87 -38.46 18.08
N LYS A 196 36.10 -38.92 17.08
CA LYS A 196 35.85 -40.35 16.88
C LYS A 196 37.10 -41.09 16.42
N LEU A 197 37.91 -40.51 15.54
CA LEU A 197 39.19 -41.08 15.10
C LEU A 197 40.22 -41.09 16.23
N GLU A 198 40.34 -40.00 17.00
CA GLU A 198 41.20 -39.92 18.20
C GLU A 198 40.82 -40.98 19.24
N HIS A 199 39.52 -41.16 19.50
CA HIS A 199 39.06 -42.18 20.43
C HIS A 199 39.28 -43.61 19.89
N GLN A 200 39.14 -43.82 18.57
CA GLN A 200 39.47 -45.10 17.93
C GLN A 200 40.97 -45.42 18.00
N SER A 201 41.86 -44.45 17.80
CA SER A 201 43.31 -44.69 17.97
C SER A 201 43.67 -44.95 19.43
N GLN A 202 43.09 -44.22 20.39
CA GLN A 202 43.26 -44.50 21.82
C GLN A 202 42.78 -45.90 22.22
N LEU A 203 41.65 -46.37 21.67
CA LEU A 203 41.18 -47.73 21.90
C LEU A 203 42.15 -48.78 21.33
N LEU A 204 42.65 -48.60 20.11
CA LEU A 204 43.64 -49.51 19.51
C LEU A 204 44.97 -49.52 20.29
N GLU A 205 45.42 -48.39 20.82
CA GLU A 205 46.59 -48.30 21.71
C GLU A 205 46.36 -49.03 23.05
N LEU A 206 45.16 -48.91 23.63
CA LEU A 206 44.77 -49.62 24.85
C LEU A 206 44.65 -51.13 24.61
N GLU A 207 44.09 -51.56 23.48
CA GLU A 207 44.02 -52.96 23.07
C GLU A 207 45.43 -53.55 22.87
N ALA A 208 46.31 -52.86 22.13
CA ALA A 208 47.69 -53.32 21.91
C ALA A 208 48.53 -53.37 23.21
N THR A 209 48.33 -52.42 24.14
CA THR A 209 49.00 -52.48 25.45
C THR A 209 48.44 -53.58 26.34
N LEU A 210 47.14 -53.88 26.25
CA LEU A 210 46.49 -54.99 26.94
C LEU A 210 46.97 -56.35 26.40
N GLU A 211 47.09 -56.51 25.08
CA GLU A 211 47.70 -57.70 24.45
C GLU A 211 49.14 -57.90 24.90
N ARG A 212 49.97 -56.83 24.91
CA ARG A 212 51.35 -56.92 25.42
C ARG A 212 51.40 -57.37 26.87
N VAL A 213 50.55 -56.83 27.74
CA VAL A 213 50.49 -57.22 29.15
C VAL A 213 49.97 -58.66 29.32
N GLN A 214 49.08 -59.15 28.46
CA GLN A 214 48.69 -60.56 28.44
C GLN A 214 49.82 -61.48 27.97
N ALA A 215 50.61 -61.07 26.97
CA ALA A 215 51.81 -61.79 26.53
C ALA A 215 52.87 -61.86 27.65
N GLU A 216 53.12 -60.74 28.35
CA GLU A 216 54.03 -60.67 29.50
C GLU A 216 53.52 -61.52 30.68
N LEU A 217 52.21 -61.51 30.97
CA LEU A 217 51.61 -62.34 32.00
C LEU A 217 51.66 -63.85 31.66
N THR A 218 51.49 -64.22 30.40
CA THR A 218 51.59 -65.63 29.97
C THR A 218 53.04 -66.11 29.96
N ALA A 219 53.99 -65.29 29.53
CA ALA A 219 55.42 -65.57 29.66
C ALA A 219 55.87 -65.68 31.14
N SER A 220 55.37 -64.80 32.01
CA SER A 220 55.62 -64.88 33.45
C SER A 220 55.05 -66.17 34.06
N LYS A 221 53.85 -66.60 33.64
CA LYS A 221 53.24 -67.87 34.07
C LYS A 221 54.00 -69.10 33.56
N THR A 222 54.52 -69.11 32.33
CA THR A 222 55.33 -70.23 31.84
C THR A 222 56.70 -70.29 32.49
N LEU A 223 57.32 -69.15 32.79
CA LEU A 223 58.53 -69.08 33.62
C LEU A 223 58.26 -69.60 35.04
N ALA A 224 57.19 -69.15 35.70
CA ALA A 224 56.82 -69.65 37.03
C ALA A 224 56.57 -71.17 37.02
N GLY A 225 55.77 -71.68 36.07
CA GLY A 225 55.52 -73.12 35.92
C GLY A 225 56.73 -73.94 35.46
N ASN A 226 57.80 -73.32 34.98
CA ASN A 226 59.09 -73.98 34.74
C ASN A 226 59.97 -73.96 36.00
N LEU A 227 60.00 -72.86 36.75
CA LEU A 227 60.66 -72.78 38.06
C LEU A 227 60.01 -73.73 39.08
N GLU A 228 58.70 -73.93 39.04
CA GLU A 228 58.00 -74.95 39.83
C GLU A 228 58.44 -76.37 39.45
N LYS A 229 58.64 -76.65 38.15
CA LYS A 229 59.20 -77.94 37.69
C LYS A 229 60.65 -78.11 38.13
N GLU A 230 61.47 -77.08 38.02
CA GLU A 230 62.87 -77.10 38.47
C GLU A 230 62.96 -77.29 39.99
N LEU A 231 62.14 -76.60 40.78
CA LEU A 231 62.00 -76.83 42.22
C LEU A 231 61.52 -78.25 42.54
N SER A 232 60.56 -78.79 41.78
CA SER A 232 60.12 -80.17 41.94
C SER A 232 61.22 -81.17 41.60
N ALA A 233 61.99 -80.92 40.53
CA ALA A 233 63.10 -81.75 40.11
C ALA A 233 64.22 -81.71 41.16
N VAL A 234 64.59 -80.52 41.65
CA VAL A 234 65.53 -80.35 42.77
C VAL A 234 65.03 -81.05 44.04
N HIS A 235 63.73 -81.10 44.31
CA HIS A 235 63.20 -81.89 45.43
C HIS A 235 63.29 -83.42 45.23
N HIS A 236 63.35 -83.91 43.99
CA HIS A 236 63.52 -85.34 43.67
C HIS A 236 64.98 -85.74 43.40
N THR A 237 65.88 -84.79 43.08
CA THR A 237 67.33 -85.02 42.90
C THR A 237 68.17 -84.53 44.07
N SER A 238 67.60 -83.74 44.99
CA SER A 238 68.15 -83.62 46.34
C SER A 238 68.04 -84.97 47.00
N ASP A 239 69.17 -85.63 47.20
CA ASP A 239 69.36 -86.89 47.92
C ASP A 239 69.03 -86.75 49.41
N ARG A 240 67.85 -86.24 49.74
CA ARG A 240 67.35 -86.05 51.12
C ARG A 240 67.28 -87.40 51.84
N ASP A 241 66.84 -88.43 51.13
CA ASP A 241 66.73 -89.78 51.68
C ASP A 241 68.10 -90.44 51.81
N ALA A 242 68.98 -90.35 50.82
CA ALA A 242 70.36 -90.89 50.92
C ALA A 242 71.21 -90.13 51.95
N ALA A 243 71.08 -88.81 52.07
CA ALA A 243 71.69 -88.03 53.15
C ALA A 243 71.11 -88.43 54.52
N SER A 244 69.82 -88.72 54.62
CA SER A 244 69.23 -89.23 55.87
C SER A 244 69.72 -90.64 56.23
N ALA A 245 70.02 -91.48 55.22
CA ALA A 245 70.60 -92.80 55.42
C ALA A 245 72.05 -92.69 55.92
N ALA A 246 72.88 -91.87 55.27
CA ALA A 246 74.26 -91.61 55.71
C ALA A 246 74.33 -91.03 57.14
N ILE A 247 73.40 -90.15 57.52
CA ILE A 247 73.31 -89.62 58.88
C ILE A 247 72.97 -90.73 59.90
N LYS A 248 72.10 -91.69 59.56
CA LYS A 248 71.80 -92.83 60.44
C LYS A 248 72.97 -93.80 60.58
N GLU A 249 73.66 -94.09 59.47
CA GLU A 249 74.83 -94.97 59.45
C GLU A 249 75.95 -94.40 60.35
N LEU A 250 76.25 -93.10 60.22
CA LEU A 250 77.19 -92.41 61.10
C LEU A 250 76.74 -92.37 62.58
N GLN A 251 75.43 -92.27 62.85
CA GLN A 251 74.91 -92.35 64.22
C GLN A 251 75.11 -93.74 64.84
N GLU A 252 74.94 -94.82 64.07
CA GLU A 252 75.25 -96.17 64.53
C GLU A 252 76.74 -96.39 64.79
N GLU A 253 77.63 -95.89 63.93
CA GLU A 253 79.09 -95.99 64.16
C GLU A 253 79.55 -95.23 65.41
N VAL A 254 79.00 -94.03 65.65
CA VAL A 254 79.27 -93.26 66.88
C VAL A 254 78.76 -94.01 68.12
N PHE A 255 77.61 -94.68 68.05
CA PHE A 255 77.11 -95.48 69.18
C PHE A 255 77.97 -96.73 69.45
N LYS A 256 78.38 -97.46 68.40
CA LYS A 256 79.25 -98.65 68.48
C LYS A 256 80.66 -98.30 69.02
N THR A 257 81.20 -97.15 68.63
CA THR A 257 82.50 -96.68 69.14
C THR A 257 82.42 -96.15 70.57
N SER A 258 81.35 -95.42 70.92
CA SER A 258 81.10 -94.96 72.30
C SER A 258 81.00 -96.11 73.29
N THR A 259 80.18 -97.11 73.00
CA THR A 259 80.00 -98.30 73.85
C THR A 259 81.28 -99.11 74.04
N ALA A 260 82.09 -99.28 72.97
CA ALA A 260 83.40 -99.92 73.07
C ALA A 260 84.39 -99.14 73.98
N LEU A 261 84.30 -97.80 74.01
CA LEU A 261 85.17 -96.96 74.82
C LEU A 261 84.81 -97.04 76.32
N VAL A 262 83.52 -97.18 76.67
CA VAL A 262 83.08 -97.38 78.06
C VAL A 262 83.63 -98.68 78.64
N ALA A 263 83.56 -99.79 77.88
CA ALA A 263 84.12 -101.08 78.32
C ALA A 263 85.66 -101.04 78.54
N GLN A 264 86.38 -100.20 77.78
CA GLN A 264 87.80 -99.93 78.04
C GLN A 264 88.04 -99.09 79.32
N GLY A 265 87.11 -98.19 79.67
CA GLY A 265 87.13 -97.46 80.94
C GLY A 265 86.94 -98.37 82.16
N GLU A 266 85.96 -99.27 82.11
CA GLU A 266 85.64 -100.22 83.19
C GLU A 266 86.79 -101.22 83.46
N THR A 267 87.43 -101.71 82.40
CA THR A 267 88.60 -102.60 82.52
C THR A 267 89.84 -101.89 83.06
N LEU A 268 90.02 -100.58 82.80
CA LEU A 268 91.08 -99.77 83.42
C LEU A 268 90.80 -99.43 84.90
N LEU A 269 89.54 -99.20 85.26
CA LEU A 269 89.12 -98.98 86.65
C LEU A 269 89.39 -100.22 87.51
N THR A 270 88.91 -101.39 87.10
CA THR A 270 89.12 -102.65 87.83
C THR A 270 90.61 -103.01 87.97
N LEU A 271 91.43 -102.77 86.93
CA LEU A 271 92.90 -102.92 87.01
C LEU A 271 93.56 -101.95 88.01
N THR A 272 93.14 -100.68 88.06
CA THR A 272 93.73 -99.71 89.00
C THR A 272 93.30 -99.95 90.45
N GLU A 273 92.10 -100.49 90.69
CA GLU A 273 91.69 -100.95 92.03
C GLU A 273 92.46 -102.19 92.50
N ALA A 274 92.61 -103.20 91.62
CA ALA A 274 93.42 -104.37 91.91
C ALA A 274 94.87 -104.00 92.25
N HIS A 275 95.48 -103.08 91.48
CA HIS A 275 96.83 -102.60 91.75
C HIS A 275 96.95 -101.86 93.09
N LYS A 276 95.96 -101.03 93.47
CA LYS A 276 95.91 -100.38 94.78
C LYS A 276 95.85 -101.40 95.93
N LYS A 277 94.99 -102.42 95.84
CA LYS A 277 94.87 -103.49 96.87
C LYS A 277 96.19 -104.24 97.07
N VAL A 278 96.82 -104.70 95.99
CA VAL A 278 98.11 -105.42 96.05
C VAL A 278 99.23 -104.55 96.63
N LYS A 279 99.28 -103.27 96.26
CA LYS A 279 100.30 -102.32 96.76
C LYS A 279 100.17 -102.07 98.26
N LEU A 280 98.95 -101.95 98.78
CA LEU A 280 98.69 -101.80 100.22
C LEU A 280 99.08 -103.06 101.00
N ALA A 281 98.65 -104.25 100.56
CA ALA A 281 98.97 -105.51 101.22
C ALA A 281 100.50 -105.74 101.34
N LEU A 282 101.26 -105.39 100.29
CA LEU A 282 102.72 -105.51 100.28
C LEU A 282 103.44 -104.47 101.18
N GLN A 283 102.81 -103.33 101.48
CA GLN A 283 103.35 -102.37 102.46
C GLN A 283 103.08 -102.83 103.90
N VAL A 284 101.88 -103.35 104.18
CA VAL A 284 101.51 -103.88 105.51
C VAL A 284 102.42 -105.06 105.88
N ALA A 285 102.48 -106.10 105.05
CA ALA A 285 103.29 -107.29 105.32
C ALA A 285 104.80 -107.00 105.50
N LYS A 286 105.34 -105.95 104.85
CA LYS A 286 106.72 -105.51 105.07
C LYS A 286 106.93 -104.89 106.44
N LYS A 287 105.95 -104.13 106.94
CA LYS A 287 105.98 -103.54 108.28
C LYS A 287 105.80 -104.60 109.36
N ASP A 288 104.86 -105.52 109.19
CA ASP A 288 104.61 -106.58 110.17
C ASP A 288 105.86 -107.45 110.40
N VAL A 289 106.64 -107.73 109.33
CA VAL A 289 107.91 -108.47 109.43
C VAL A 289 109.02 -107.64 110.11
N SER A 290 109.10 -106.31 109.91
CA SER A 290 110.06 -105.48 110.65
C SER A 290 109.70 -105.36 112.13
N ASP A 291 108.42 -105.17 112.42
CA ASP A 291 107.91 -104.93 113.77
C ASP A 291 107.97 -106.23 114.59
N ALA A 292 107.63 -107.38 113.99
CA ALA A 292 107.84 -108.71 114.58
C ALA A 292 109.33 -108.98 114.86
N ARG A 293 110.24 -108.66 113.92
CA ARG A 293 111.69 -108.85 114.14
C ARG A 293 112.21 -108.01 115.31
N ALA A 294 111.79 -106.74 115.39
CA ALA A 294 112.14 -105.85 116.48
C ALA A 294 111.57 -106.34 117.82
N LEU A 295 110.28 -106.72 117.86
CA LEU A 295 109.63 -107.29 119.04
C LEU A 295 110.34 -108.54 119.55
N LEU A 296 110.64 -109.49 118.66
CA LEU A 296 111.29 -110.76 119.01
C LEU A 296 112.65 -110.51 119.68
N LEU A 297 113.53 -109.76 119.02
CA LEU A 297 114.86 -109.40 119.53
C LEU A 297 114.81 -108.73 120.91
N ARG A 298 113.88 -107.78 121.09
CA ARG A 298 113.75 -107.00 122.33
C ARG A 298 113.36 -107.84 123.55
N GLY A 299 112.62 -108.94 123.35
CA GLY A 299 112.30 -109.91 124.41
C GLY A 299 113.30 -111.07 124.56
N ILE A 300 114.33 -111.14 123.71
CA ILE A 300 115.44 -112.10 123.87
C ILE A 300 116.62 -111.45 124.59
N SER A 301 116.94 -110.19 124.22
CA SER A 301 118.19 -109.52 124.63
C SER A 301 117.99 -108.17 125.34
N GLY A 302 116.73 -107.78 125.66
CA GLY A 302 116.42 -106.59 126.45
C GLY A 302 116.02 -105.35 125.64
N PRO A 303 115.75 -104.20 126.31
CA PRO A 303 115.11 -103.04 125.69
C PRO A 303 115.98 -102.27 124.68
N ASP A 304 117.31 -102.36 124.78
CA ASP A 304 118.28 -101.50 124.08
C ASP A 304 119.05 -102.24 122.97
N VAL A 305 118.38 -103.14 122.26
CA VAL A 305 118.96 -104.00 121.23
C VAL A 305 118.86 -103.35 119.86
N ASP A 306 120.00 -103.05 119.22
CA ASP A 306 120.03 -102.58 117.83
C ASP A 306 119.63 -103.71 116.86
N VAL A 307 118.44 -103.57 116.27
CA VAL A 307 117.85 -104.49 115.30
C VAL A 307 118.72 -104.62 114.02
N SER A 308 119.56 -103.63 113.73
CA SER A 308 120.44 -103.59 112.56
C SER A 308 121.50 -104.69 112.59
N LEU A 309 122.08 -104.95 113.77
CA LEU A 309 123.12 -105.96 113.96
C LEU A 309 122.63 -107.39 113.70
N TYR A 310 121.32 -107.65 113.82
CA TYR A 310 120.72 -108.98 113.70
C TYR A 310 119.95 -109.20 112.38
N GLN A 311 120.14 -108.33 111.38
CA GLN A 311 119.42 -108.41 110.08
C GLN A 311 119.65 -109.72 109.30
N HIS A 312 120.69 -110.48 109.63
CA HIS A 312 121.03 -111.77 109.00
C HIS A 312 120.45 -113.01 109.73
N VAL A 313 119.96 -112.86 110.97
CA VAL A 313 119.35 -113.96 111.74
C VAL A 313 117.91 -114.19 111.27
N ARG A 314 117.51 -115.43 110.98
CA ARG A 314 116.18 -115.73 110.42
C ARG A 314 115.09 -115.50 111.45
N LEU A 315 113.91 -115.09 110.98
CA LEU A 315 112.77 -114.82 111.87
C LEU A 315 112.37 -116.09 112.66
N GLU A 316 112.49 -117.25 112.01
CA GLU A 316 112.33 -118.59 112.60
C GLU A 316 113.20 -118.83 113.86
N GLU A 317 114.45 -118.35 113.84
CA GLU A 317 115.42 -118.55 114.93
C GLU A 317 115.10 -117.62 116.11
N LEU A 318 114.68 -116.39 115.81
CA LEU A 318 114.20 -115.41 116.79
C LEU A 318 112.88 -115.87 117.45
N VAL A 319 111.95 -116.42 116.67
CA VAL A 319 110.73 -117.08 117.18
C VAL A 319 111.09 -118.24 118.10
N ARG A 320 112.07 -119.08 117.73
CA ARG A 320 112.50 -120.23 118.55
C ARG A 320 113.16 -119.83 119.88
N LEU A 321 113.85 -118.69 119.91
CA LEU A 321 114.40 -118.11 121.14
C LEU A 321 113.30 -117.48 122.01
N ARG A 322 112.35 -116.75 121.40
CA ARG A 322 111.21 -116.15 122.12
C ARG A 322 110.23 -117.19 122.67
N LEU A 323 110.02 -118.31 122.00
CA LEU A 323 109.19 -119.43 122.48
C LEU A 323 109.70 -120.10 123.79
N LYS A 324 110.84 -119.66 124.33
CA LYS A 324 111.33 -120.03 125.67
C LYS A 324 110.93 -119.02 126.76
N ALA A 325 110.29 -117.90 126.40
CA ALA A 325 109.96 -116.78 127.27
C ALA A 325 108.57 -116.18 126.91
N GLU A 326 107.54 -116.72 127.56
CA GLU A 326 106.14 -116.23 127.63
C GLU A 326 105.37 -116.28 126.27
N ILE A 327 104.20 -116.94 126.09
CA ILE A 327 103.03 -117.31 126.93
C ILE A 327 102.07 -116.11 127.18
N ASP A 328 100.81 -116.30 126.72
CA ASP A 328 99.54 -115.55 126.91
C ASP A 328 99.10 -114.33 126.02
N MET A 329 98.07 -114.59 125.18
CA MET A 329 96.84 -113.82 124.79
C MET A 329 96.84 -112.37 124.18
N GLU A 330 95.79 -111.84 123.50
CA GLU A 330 94.79 -112.32 122.46
C GLU A 330 93.87 -111.14 121.91
N ALA A 331 93.13 -111.33 120.79
CA ALA A 331 91.85 -110.63 120.35
C ALA A 331 91.90 -109.19 119.69
N VAL A 332 90.92 -108.58 118.95
CA VAL A 332 89.65 -108.95 118.21
C VAL A 332 89.04 -107.77 117.34
N LEU A 333 88.52 -108.03 116.08
CA LEU A 333 87.40 -107.45 115.23
C LEU A 333 87.11 -105.89 115.13
N GLU A 334 86.22 -105.23 114.33
CA GLU A 334 85.43 -105.32 113.03
C GLU A 334 84.80 -103.90 112.69
N GLY A 335 84.02 -103.54 111.64
CA GLY A 335 83.52 -104.17 110.37
C GLY A 335 82.36 -103.38 109.63
N ASP A 336 82.29 -103.42 108.27
CA ASP A 336 81.23 -102.96 107.28
C ASP A 336 80.72 -101.47 107.28
N CYS A 337 79.82 -100.90 106.42
CA CYS A 337 78.94 -101.26 105.26
C CYS A 337 78.86 -100.08 104.20
N GLY A 338 78.05 -99.93 103.12
CA GLY A 338 76.88 -100.62 102.45
C GLY A 338 75.65 -99.67 102.31
N GLY A 339 74.84 -99.49 101.22
CA GLY A 339 74.72 -99.96 99.80
C GLY A 339 74.51 -98.75 98.80
N SER A 340 73.53 -98.55 97.87
CA SER A 340 72.43 -99.26 97.11
C SER A 340 71.42 -98.18 96.59
N ASP A 341 70.59 -98.14 95.51
CA ASP A 341 70.36 -98.65 94.10
C ASP A 341 69.23 -97.73 93.45
N GLY A 342 68.59 -97.77 92.25
CA GLY A 342 68.49 -98.53 90.97
C GLY A 342 67.03 -98.38 90.35
N THR A 343 66.59 -98.60 89.07
CA THR A 343 67.13 -98.75 87.68
C THR A 343 65.96 -98.84 86.60
N GLU A 344 66.07 -98.25 85.38
CA GLU A 344 65.32 -98.51 84.07
C GLU A 344 63.75 -98.34 83.94
N ALA A 345 63.02 -98.36 82.79
CA ALA A 345 63.24 -98.01 81.34
C ALA A 345 61.90 -97.92 80.48
N GLU A 346 61.98 -97.28 79.29
CA GLU A 346 61.25 -97.41 77.97
C GLU A 346 59.68 -97.40 77.70
N ILE A 347 59.33 -96.65 76.62
CA ILE A 347 58.39 -96.93 75.46
C ILE A 347 56.85 -96.60 75.44
N GLN A 348 56.48 -95.81 74.40
CA GLN A 348 55.26 -95.66 73.55
C GLN A 348 53.80 -95.36 74.03
N SER A 349 53.24 -94.34 73.34
CA SER A 349 51.91 -94.29 72.63
C SER A 349 50.62 -93.71 73.25
N ASP A 350 50.19 -92.61 72.62
CA ASP A 350 48.83 -92.25 72.13
C ASP A 350 47.67 -91.82 73.09
N LEU A 351 46.73 -91.05 72.52
CA LEU A 351 45.46 -90.50 73.04
C LEU A 351 45.42 -89.92 74.48
N GLY A 352 45.16 -88.61 74.63
CA GLY A 352 44.84 -88.04 75.95
C GLY A 352 44.30 -86.60 75.94
N LEU A 353 43.04 -86.42 76.38
CA LEU A 353 42.41 -85.12 76.56
C LEU A 353 42.87 -84.40 77.85
N GLY A 354 43.38 -83.18 77.71
CA GLY A 354 42.73 -82.03 78.35
C GLY A 354 43.36 -81.36 79.58
N MET A 355 42.74 -80.22 79.89
CA MET A 355 42.90 -79.33 81.05
C MET A 355 44.19 -78.49 81.16
N GLY A 356 44.02 -77.23 81.57
CA GLY A 356 45.08 -76.24 81.75
C GLY A 356 44.79 -74.89 81.06
N SER A 357 44.80 -73.76 81.76
CA SER A 357 44.06 -73.42 83.00
C SER A 357 43.75 -71.91 82.95
N LEU A 358 42.86 -71.41 83.80
CA LEU A 358 42.73 -69.98 84.18
C LEU A 358 42.93 -68.92 83.05
N GLY A 359 41.91 -68.77 82.21
CA GLY A 359 41.83 -67.65 81.24
C GLY A 359 40.74 -67.84 80.16
N LYS A 360 40.39 -69.10 79.87
CA LYS A 360 39.44 -69.44 78.80
C LYS A 360 37.98 -69.06 79.08
N LEU A 361 37.58 -68.80 80.33
CA LEU A 361 36.17 -68.50 80.65
C LEU A 361 35.75 -67.10 80.17
N GLU A 362 36.53 -66.07 80.51
CA GLU A 362 36.34 -64.71 79.96
C GLU A 362 36.49 -64.72 78.44
N VAL A 363 37.53 -65.37 77.91
CA VAL A 363 37.74 -65.45 76.45
C VAL A 363 36.54 -66.11 75.73
N PHE A 364 35.92 -67.16 76.29
CA PHE A 364 34.78 -67.82 75.65
C PHE A 364 33.47 -67.02 75.78
N VAL A 365 33.26 -66.33 76.92
CA VAL A 365 32.14 -65.38 77.08
C VAL A 365 32.30 -64.20 76.14
N LEU A 366 33.46 -63.52 76.16
CA LEU A 366 33.80 -62.42 75.25
C LEU A 366 33.77 -62.84 73.78
N GLN A 367 34.18 -64.07 73.43
CA GLN A 367 34.10 -64.56 72.05
C GLN A 367 32.65 -64.88 71.62
N ARG A 368 31.79 -65.33 72.55
CA ARG A 368 30.34 -65.50 72.31
C ARG A 368 29.65 -64.14 72.17
N GLU A 369 29.96 -63.18 73.04
CA GLU A 369 29.44 -61.82 72.96
C GLU A 369 29.96 -61.11 71.71
N MET A 370 31.25 -61.17 71.40
CA MET A 370 31.80 -60.65 70.14
C MET A 370 31.14 -61.27 68.91
N ARG A 371 30.76 -62.56 68.94
CA ARG A 371 30.01 -63.20 67.85
C ARG A 371 28.58 -62.67 67.76
N LEU A 372 27.88 -62.50 68.89
CA LEU A 372 26.54 -61.92 68.95
C LEU A 372 26.55 -60.44 68.51
N LEU A 373 27.47 -59.63 69.04
CA LEU A 373 27.72 -58.24 68.70
C LEU A 373 28.08 -58.11 67.22
N ARG A 374 28.98 -58.93 66.66
CA ARG A 374 29.25 -58.95 65.20
C ARG A 374 27.99 -59.31 64.39
N SER A 375 27.15 -60.26 64.86
CA SER A 375 25.87 -60.57 64.18
C SER A 375 24.83 -59.44 64.28
N ARG A 376 24.88 -58.63 65.33
CA ARG A 376 24.03 -57.46 65.55
C ARG A 376 24.53 -56.28 64.72
N ASN A 377 25.84 -56.03 64.72
CA ASN A 377 26.47 -54.97 63.93
C ASN A 377 26.34 -55.27 62.44
N LYS A 378 26.47 -56.53 62.01
CA LYS A 378 26.13 -56.93 60.64
C LYS A 378 24.66 -56.62 60.34
N ARG A 379 23.69 -57.08 61.14
CA ARG A 379 22.26 -56.77 60.91
C ARG A 379 21.91 -55.28 60.96
N LEU A 380 22.65 -54.48 61.72
CA LEU A 380 22.52 -53.01 61.72
C LEU A 380 23.15 -52.38 60.47
N SER A 381 24.28 -52.90 59.99
CA SER A 381 24.93 -52.48 58.74
C SER A 381 24.11 -52.86 57.51
N ASP A 382 23.60 -54.09 57.45
CA ASP A 382 22.71 -54.56 56.39
C ASP A 382 21.46 -53.66 56.33
N ARG A 383 20.85 -53.36 57.49
CA ARG A 383 19.69 -52.46 57.60
C ARG A 383 20.01 -50.98 57.32
N ALA A 384 21.22 -50.51 57.60
CA ALA A 384 21.66 -49.17 57.22
C ALA A 384 21.77 -49.06 55.70
N VAL A 385 22.41 -50.05 55.06
CA VAL A 385 22.53 -50.14 53.60
C VAL A 385 21.16 -50.26 52.92
N ASP A 386 20.18 -50.95 53.52
CA ASP A 386 18.81 -50.99 52.99
C ASP A 386 18.08 -49.64 53.18
N LEU A 387 18.25 -48.96 54.31
CA LEU A 387 17.73 -47.60 54.51
C LEU A 387 18.39 -46.56 53.58
N GLU A 388 19.66 -46.74 53.21
CA GLU A 388 20.35 -45.92 52.20
C GLU A 388 19.81 -46.15 50.78
N LYS A 389 19.40 -47.39 50.45
CA LYS A 389 18.65 -47.68 49.20
C LYS A 389 17.28 -47.03 49.21
N GLU A 390 16.51 -47.19 50.30
CA GLU A 390 15.20 -46.55 50.45
C GLU A 390 15.30 -45.02 50.35
N LEU A 391 16.30 -44.41 50.99
CA LEU A 391 16.58 -42.98 50.91
C LEU A 391 16.94 -42.54 49.49
N SER A 392 17.85 -43.25 48.81
CA SER A 392 18.28 -42.89 47.45
C SER A 392 17.15 -43.07 46.41
N THR A 393 16.32 -44.10 46.54
CA THR A 393 15.12 -44.23 45.69
C THR A 393 14.05 -43.17 46.00
N ALA A 394 13.90 -42.77 47.26
CA ALA A 394 13.00 -41.67 47.63
C ALA A 394 13.50 -40.31 47.11
N VAL A 395 14.81 -40.07 47.12
CA VAL A 395 15.42 -38.87 46.53
C VAL A 395 15.22 -38.84 45.01
N ALA A 396 15.49 -39.94 44.31
CA ALA A 396 15.22 -40.04 42.87
C ALA A 396 13.74 -39.74 42.54
N ALA A 397 12.80 -40.33 43.30
CA ALA A 397 11.37 -40.06 43.14
C ALA A 397 10.98 -38.60 43.46
N MET A 398 11.68 -37.92 44.39
CA MET A 398 11.49 -36.48 44.59
C MET A 398 11.98 -35.65 43.39
N ASP A 399 13.07 -36.05 42.75
CA ASP A 399 13.63 -35.36 41.58
C ASP A 399 12.76 -35.57 40.33
N ASP A 400 12.20 -36.77 40.13
CA ASP A 400 11.14 -37.01 39.14
C ASP A 400 9.92 -36.11 39.39
N VAL A 401 9.50 -35.96 40.65
CA VAL A 401 8.38 -35.06 41.02
C VAL A 401 8.72 -33.58 40.81
N LYS A 402 9.99 -33.15 40.91
CA LYS A 402 10.42 -31.80 40.51
C LYS A 402 10.32 -31.63 38.99
N ALA A 403 10.91 -32.55 38.22
CA ALA A 403 10.89 -32.51 36.76
C ALA A 403 9.45 -32.56 36.18
N LEU A 404 8.53 -33.29 36.82
CA LEU A 404 7.10 -33.29 36.47
C LEU A 404 6.40 -31.96 36.81
N LYS A 405 6.73 -31.33 37.95
CA LYS A 405 6.21 -29.99 38.30
C LYS A 405 6.71 -28.92 37.32
N GLU A 406 7.99 -28.96 36.96
CA GLU A 406 8.61 -28.05 35.99
C GLU A 406 7.95 -28.21 34.60
N LYS A 407 7.81 -29.43 34.09
CA LYS A 407 7.08 -29.70 32.84
C LYS A 407 5.62 -29.25 32.90
N THR A 408 4.95 -29.39 34.04
CA THR A 408 3.56 -28.95 34.22
C THR A 408 3.46 -27.42 34.24
N ALA A 409 4.42 -26.73 34.86
CA ALA A 409 4.52 -25.27 34.84
C ALA A 409 4.83 -24.75 33.43
N GLU A 410 5.74 -25.40 32.69
CA GLU A 410 5.99 -25.10 31.27
C GLU A 410 4.74 -25.28 30.41
N LEU A 411 4.02 -26.40 30.54
CA LEU A 411 2.80 -26.65 29.77
C LEU A 411 1.71 -25.62 30.10
N ALA A 412 1.54 -25.25 31.36
CA ALA A 412 0.64 -24.16 31.77
C ALA A 412 1.08 -22.79 31.22
N GLY A 413 2.39 -22.54 31.11
CA GLY A 413 2.94 -21.34 30.46
C GLY A 413 2.63 -21.32 28.95
N ARG A 414 2.94 -22.40 28.24
CA ARG A 414 2.67 -22.58 26.80
C ARG A 414 1.17 -22.46 26.49
N GLN A 415 0.30 -23.02 27.32
CA GLN A 415 -1.15 -22.90 27.15
C GLN A 415 -1.66 -21.45 27.32
N ARG A 416 -1.02 -20.66 28.19
CA ARG A 416 -1.34 -19.22 28.32
C ARG A 416 -0.90 -18.44 27.10
N THR A 417 0.35 -18.60 26.65
CA THR A 417 0.85 -17.88 25.47
C THR A 417 0.11 -18.30 24.20
N GLU A 418 -0.26 -19.57 24.05
CA GLU A 418 -1.11 -20.03 22.95
C GLU A 418 -2.51 -19.41 23.02
N LYS A 419 -3.14 -19.34 24.19
CA LYS A 419 -4.44 -18.68 24.36
C LYS A 419 -4.36 -17.19 24.02
N GLU A 420 -3.32 -16.49 24.47
CA GLU A 420 -3.08 -15.09 24.12
C GLU A 420 -2.91 -14.91 22.60
N LEU A 421 -2.08 -15.73 21.97
CA LEU A 421 -1.87 -15.69 20.52
C LEU A 421 -3.18 -15.92 19.76
N ARG A 422 -3.98 -16.93 20.14
CA ARG A 422 -5.33 -17.16 19.58
C ARG A 422 -6.22 -15.93 19.73
N THR A 423 -6.31 -15.33 20.93
CA THR A 423 -7.11 -14.11 21.11
C THR A 423 -6.62 -12.91 20.31
N ARG A 424 -5.31 -12.80 20.03
CA ARG A 424 -4.75 -11.76 19.14
C ARG A 424 -5.08 -12.03 17.67
N THR A 425 -5.01 -13.29 17.21
CA THR A 425 -5.42 -13.65 15.84
C THR A 425 -6.92 -13.48 15.63
N ASP A 426 -7.74 -13.84 16.62
CA ASP A 426 -9.20 -13.68 16.56
C ASP A 426 -9.58 -12.19 16.48
N ALA A 427 -8.94 -11.33 17.29
CA ALA A 427 -9.13 -9.88 17.22
C ALA A 427 -8.69 -9.29 15.87
N ALA A 428 -7.54 -9.72 15.34
CA ALA A 428 -7.06 -9.27 14.03
C ALA A 428 -7.97 -9.74 12.88
N LEU A 429 -8.59 -10.93 12.99
CA LEU A 429 -9.59 -11.41 12.04
C LEU A 429 -10.90 -10.61 12.12
N VAL A 430 -11.33 -10.19 13.30
CA VAL A 430 -12.49 -9.27 13.44
C VAL A 430 -12.18 -7.93 12.77
N GLU A 431 -11.04 -7.30 13.08
CA GLU A 431 -10.63 -6.02 12.49
C GLU A 431 -10.46 -6.11 10.96
N ALA A 432 -9.97 -7.24 10.44
CA ALA A 432 -9.89 -7.50 9.00
C ALA A 432 -11.28 -7.65 8.35
N ASN A 433 -12.21 -8.35 9.01
CA ASN A 433 -13.59 -8.48 8.52
C ASN A 433 -14.35 -7.15 8.54
N GLU A 434 -14.17 -6.31 9.57
CA GLU A 434 -14.74 -4.95 9.61
C GLU A 434 -14.24 -4.09 8.44
N LYS A 435 -12.94 -4.18 8.11
CA LYS A 435 -12.37 -3.52 6.92
C LYS A 435 -12.94 -4.06 5.62
N ILE A 436 -13.16 -5.38 5.50
CA ILE A 436 -13.79 -6.00 4.32
C ILE A 436 -15.24 -5.53 4.14
N VAL A 437 -16.01 -5.39 5.24
CA VAL A 437 -17.37 -4.84 5.21
C VAL A 437 -17.37 -3.37 4.79
N ALA A 438 -16.51 -2.54 5.40
CA ALA A 438 -16.40 -1.12 5.05
C ALA A 438 -15.98 -0.89 3.58
N LEU A 439 -15.06 -1.71 3.05
CA LEU A 439 -14.68 -1.69 1.64
C LEU A 439 -15.83 -2.15 0.73
N SER A 440 -16.61 -3.15 1.16
CA SER A 440 -17.77 -3.65 0.42
C SER A 440 -18.89 -2.59 0.32
N GLU A 441 -19.18 -1.87 1.40
CA GLU A 441 -20.07 -0.70 1.37
C GLU A 441 -19.56 0.40 0.44
N HIS A 442 -18.24 0.66 0.41
CA HIS A 442 -17.66 1.67 -0.45
C HIS A 442 -17.77 1.27 -1.94
N ILE A 443 -17.55 0.00 -2.26
CA ILE A 443 -17.76 -0.57 -3.60
C ILE A 443 -19.23 -0.46 -3.99
N GLU A 444 -20.19 -0.73 -3.08
CA GLU A 444 -21.61 -0.57 -3.38
C GLU A 444 -21.99 0.90 -3.65
N LYS A 445 -21.49 1.84 -2.86
CA LYS A 445 -21.67 3.29 -3.09
C LYS A 445 -21.11 3.70 -4.47
N LEU A 446 -19.90 3.27 -4.82
CA LEU A 446 -19.31 3.46 -6.14
C LEU A 446 -20.17 2.86 -7.28
N MET A 447 -20.68 1.64 -7.09
CA MET A 447 -21.56 0.97 -8.05
C MET A 447 -22.90 1.69 -8.23
N VAL A 448 -23.43 2.35 -7.20
CA VAL A 448 -24.62 3.22 -7.31
C VAL A 448 -24.30 4.50 -8.07
N HIS A 449 -23.16 5.15 -7.79
CA HIS A 449 -22.71 6.33 -8.53
C HIS A 449 -22.49 6.04 -10.03
N LEU A 450 -21.81 4.93 -10.37
CA LEU A 450 -21.61 4.50 -11.77
C LEU A 450 -22.94 4.20 -12.49
N LYS A 451 -23.93 3.61 -11.81
CA LYS A 451 -25.27 3.40 -12.38
C LYS A 451 -25.99 4.74 -12.64
N HIS A 452 -25.88 5.70 -11.73
CA HIS A 452 -26.46 7.03 -11.92
C HIS A 452 -25.75 7.82 -13.03
N GLU A 453 -24.42 7.74 -13.14
CA GLU A 453 -23.65 8.36 -14.22
C GLU A 453 -24.04 7.75 -15.57
N ALA A 454 -24.10 6.42 -15.69
CA ALA A 454 -24.52 5.74 -16.92
C ALA A 454 -25.95 6.14 -17.33
N ALA A 455 -26.88 6.24 -16.38
CA ALA A 455 -28.25 6.68 -16.63
C ALA A 455 -28.34 8.16 -17.03
N ALA A 456 -27.52 9.03 -16.44
CA ALA A 456 -27.43 10.44 -16.81
C ALA A 456 -26.82 10.62 -18.22
N LYS A 457 -25.77 9.85 -18.53
CA LYS A 457 -25.09 9.83 -19.82
C LYS A 457 -26.01 9.34 -20.95
N ALA A 458 -26.81 8.30 -20.69
CA ALA A 458 -27.85 7.84 -21.62
C ALA A 458 -28.89 8.94 -21.90
N LYS A 459 -29.44 9.57 -20.85
CA LYS A 459 -30.39 10.71 -21.00
C LYS A 459 -29.79 11.88 -21.78
N ALA A 460 -28.54 12.24 -21.51
CA ALA A 460 -27.84 13.29 -22.25
C ALA A 460 -27.61 12.92 -23.72
N GLN A 461 -27.30 11.66 -24.01
CA GLN A 461 -27.13 11.15 -25.38
C GLN A 461 -28.47 11.14 -26.14
N ASP A 462 -29.59 10.82 -25.50
CA ASP A 462 -30.92 10.87 -26.12
C ASP A 462 -31.42 12.30 -26.34
N ALA A 463 -31.15 13.22 -25.40
CA ALA A 463 -31.39 14.66 -25.61
C ALA A 463 -30.57 15.22 -26.78
N LEU A 464 -29.31 14.80 -26.91
CA LEU A 464 -28.45 15.17 -28.04
C LEU A 464 -29.00 14.66 -29.38
N LYS A 465 -29.52 13.43 -29.45
CA LYS A 465 -30.19 12.91 -30.67
C LYS A 465 -31.40 13.74 -31.07
N ALA A 466 -32.17 14.24 -30.10
CA ALA A 466 -33.34 15.10 -30.35
C ALA A 466 -32.92 16.47 -30.92
N VAL A 467 -31.97 17.15 -30.27
CA VAL A 467 -31.43 18.44 -30.74
C VAL A 467 -30.75 18.29 -32.12
N GLU A 468 -30.10 17.16 -32.40
CA GLU A 468 -29.59 16.89 -33.75
C GLU A 468 -30.71 16.69 -34.79
N ALA A 469 -31.87 16.14 -34.42
CA ALA A 469 -33.01 16.01 -35.33
C ALA A 469 -33.62 17.39 -35.64
N GLU A 470 -33.92 18.18 -34.61
CA GLU A 470 -34.37 19.57 -34.74
C GLU A 470 -33.41 20.40 -35.59
N ARG A 471 -32.09 20.24 -35.38
CA ARG A 471 -31.06 20.91 -36.19
C ARG A 471 -31.12 20.50 -37.67
N ARG A 472 -31.39 19.24 -37.99
CA ARG A 472 -31.54 18.78 -39.39
C ARG A 472 -32.79 19.40 -40.02
N GLU A 473 -33.92 19.39 -39.31
CA GLU A 473 -35.17 20.00 -39.77
C GLU A 473 -35.04 21.51 -40.00
N LEU A 474 -34.34 22.24 -39.12
CA LEU A 474 -34.04 23.66 -39.29
C LEU A 474 -33.11 23.94 -40.47
N ILE A 475 -32.14 23.05 -40.75
CA ILE A 475 -31.30 23.14 -41.96
C ILE A 475 -32.15 22.94 -43.22
N ASP A 476 -33.01 21.92 -43.26
CA ASP A 476 -33.87 21.65 -44.41
C ASP A 476 -34.88 22.78 -44.65
N ALA A 477 -35.48 23.32 -43.57
CA ALA A 477 -36.32 24.51 -43.62
C ALA A 477 -35.55 25.74 -44.16
N SER A 478 -34.32 25.97 -43.69
CA SER A 478 -33.46 27.05 -44.17
C SER A 478 -33.11 26.90 -45.66
N THR A 479 -32.72 25.71 -46.14
CA THR A 479 -32.46 25.53 -47.58
C THR A 479 -33.74 25.67 -48.42
N SER A 480 -34.90 25.28 -47.89
CA SER A 480 -36.21 25.46 -48.53
C SER A 480 -36.59 26.94 -48.64
N LEU A 481 -36.35 27.74 -47.59
CA LEU A 481 -36.54 29.19 -47.61
C LEU A 481 -35.57 29.86 -48.59
N THR A 482 -34.28 29.52 -48.57
CA THR A 482 -33.28 30.05 -49.52
C THR A 482 -33.66 29.77 -50.97
N LYS A 483 -34.15 28.56 -51.28
CA LYS A 483 -34.66 28.21 -52.62
C LYS A 483 -35.87 29.08 -53.02
N LYS A 484 -36.77 29.39 -52.08
CA LYS A 484 -37.94 30.26 -52.31
C LYS A 484 -37.55 31.73 -52.49
N THR A 485 -36.58 32.24 -51.73
CA THR A 485 -36.03 33.60 -51.89
C THR A 485 -35.38 33.76 -53.26
N ASN A 486 -34.45 32.86 -53.61
CA ASN A 486 -33.78 32.86 -54.92
C ASN A 486 -34.77 32.73 -56.11
N ALA A 487 -35.96 32.15 -55.91
CA ALA A 487 -37.02 32.13 -56.90
C ALA A 487 -37.79 33.45 -57.00
N LYS A 488 -38.08 34.11 -55.86
CA LYS A 488 -38.65 35.47 -55.84
C LYS A 488 -37.72 36.49 -56.48
N ASP A 489 -36.42 36.42 -56.20
CA ASP A 489 -35.44 37.39 -56.72
C ASP A 489 -35.34 37.35 -58.25
N ARG A 490 -35.52 36.17 -58.86
CA ARG A 490 -35.65 36.01 -60.32
C ARG A 490 -36.89 36.72 -60.86
N VAL A 491 -38.05 36.47 -60.25
CA VAL A 491 -39.31 37.13 -60.63
C VAL A 491 -39.22 38.65 -60.44
N ILE A 492 -38.56 39.13 -59.39
CA ILE A 492 -38.30 40.56 -59.18
C ILE A 492 -37.41 41.11 -60.30
N SER A 493 -36.34 40.40 -60.70
CA SER A 493 -35.47 40.82 -61.81
C SER A 493 -36.21 40.82 -63.16
N GLU A 494 -37.06 39.82 -63.42
CA GLU A 494 -37.92 39.74 -64.61
C GLU A 494 -38.91 40.91 -64.66
N LEU A 495 -39.56 41.24 -63.53
CA LEU A 495 -40.47 42.38 -63.42
C LEU A 495 -39.74 43.73 -63.54
N GLN A 496 -38.53 43.88 -63.00
CA GLN A 496 -37.70 45.07 -63.17
C GLN A 496 -37.29 45.27 -64.64
N GLN A 497 -36.89 44.19 -65.33
CA GLN A 497 -36.59 44.22 -66.76
C GLN A 497 -37.83 44.58 -67.59
N GLY A 498 -38.99 43.99 -67.28
CA GLY A 498 -40.27 44.31 -67.91
C GLY A 498 -40.67 45.78 -67.70
N SER A 499 -40.55 46.30 -66.47
CA SER A 499 -40.82 47.70 -66.14
C SER A 499 -39.93 48.64 -66.93
N LYS A 500 -38.62 48.34 -67.03
CA LYS A 500 -37.69 49.15 -67.82
C LYS A 500 -38.02 49.11 -69.31
N ILE A 501 -38.38 47.96 -69.87
CA ILE A 501 -38.78 47.85 -71.28
C ILE A 501 -40.02 48.71 -71.57
N LEU A 502 -40.98 48.79 -70.63
CA LEU A 502 -42.15 49.66 -70.75
C LEU A 502 -41.78 51.15 -70.64
N GLU A 503 -40.85 51.51 -69.76
CA GLU A 503 -40.31 52.87 -69.63
C GLU A 503 -39.57 53.32 -70.91
N ASP A 504 -38.69 52.48 -71.45
CA ASP A 504 -37.99 52.71 -72.72
C ASP A 504 -38.98 52.80 -73.91
N GLN A 505 -40.08 52.03 -73.89
CA GLN A 505 -41.15 52.11 -74.90
C GLN A 505 -41.97 53.40 -74.81
N LEU A 506 -42.33 53.85 -73.60
CA LEU A 506 -43.04 55.12 -73.38
C LEU A 506 -42.17 56.30 -73.83
N ARG A 507 -40.89 56.30 -73.46
CA ARG A 507 -39.93 57.30 -73.92
C ARG A 507 -39.81 57.35 -75.45
N LEU A 508 -39.73 56.19 -76.11
CA LEU A 508 -39.66 56.12 -77.58
C LEU A 508 -40.98 56.53 -78.26
N MET A 509 -42.12 56.37 -77.59
CA MET A 509 -43.42 56.93 -78.01
C MET A 509 -43.41 58.45 -77.92
N ASP A 510 -42.94 59.03 -76.81
CA ASP A 510 -42.86 60.48 -76.62
C ASP A 510 -41.87 61.14 -77.60
N GLU A 511 -40.69 60.55 -77.80
CA GLU A 511 -39.70 61.00 -78.78
C GLU A 511 -40.32 61.01 -80.21
N LYS A 512 -41.09 59.97 -80.57
CA LYS A 512 -41.83 59.92 -81.86
C LYS A 512 -42.99 60.90 -81.93
N TYR A 513 -43.69 61.16 -80.84
CA TYR A 513 -44.77 62.15 -80.79
C TYR A 513 -44.21 63.57 -81.00
N ILE A 514 -43.08 63.89 -80.36
CA ILE A 514 -42.33 65.14 -80.57
C ILE A 514 -41.84 65.24 -82.02
N GLU A 515 -41.28 64.17 -82.60
CA GLU A 515 -40.93 64.16 -84.02
C GLU A 515 -42.12 64.45 -84.95
N LEU A 516 -43.26 63.77 -84.75
CA LEU A 516 -44.45 63.94 -85.58
C LEU A 516 -45.04 65.34 -85.44
N ARG A 517 -45.03 65.89 -84.22
CA ARG A 517 -45.41 67.27 -83.96
C ARG A 517 -44.48 68.26 -84.65
N ASN A 518 -43.17 68.09 -84.52
CA ASN A 518 -42.18 68.95 -85.19
C ASN A 518 -42.31 68.87 -86.72
N LYS A 519 -42.62 67.70 -87.29
CA LYS A 519 -42.90 67.51 -88.73
C LYS A 519 -44.19 68.20 -89.15
N LEU A 520 -45.27 68.06 -88.39
CA LEU A 520 -46.55 68.73 -88.65
C LEU A 520 -46.42 70.26 -88.54
N ASP A 521 -45.74 70.76 -87.52
CA ASP A 521 -45.52 72.19 -87.31
C ASP A 521 -44.56 72.74 -88.37
N TRP A 522 -43.52 71.98 -88.80
CA TRP A 522 -42.72 72.35 -89.98
C TRP A 522 -43.55 72.43 -91.27
N SER A 523 -44.42 71.45 -91.52
CA SER A 523 -45.34 71.48 -92.68
C SER A 523 -46.33 72.64 -92.61
N ARG A 524 -46.79 73.04 -91.42
CA ARG A 524 -47.61 74.25 -91.24
C ARG A 524 -46.82 75.51 -91.59
N THR A 525 -45.60 75.65 -91.09
CA THR A 525 -44.75 76.82 -91.37
C THR A 525 -44.35 76.88 -92.85
N THR A 526 -44.11 75.75 -93.52
CA THR A 526 -43.83 75.76 -94.97
C THR A 526 -45.09 76.04 -95.78
N SER A 527 -46.26 75.47 -95.46
CA SER A 527 -47.50 75.82 -96.15
C SER A 527 -47.90 77.30 -95.94
N GLN A 528 -47.79 77.83 -94.72
CA GLN A 528 -48.01 79.26 -94.46
C GLN A 528 -47.01 80.13 -95.22
N LYS A 529 -45.75 79.70 -95.33
CA LYS A 529 -44.76 80.41 -96.13
C LYS A 529 -45.02 80.30 -97.64
N GLU A 530 -45.53 79.17 -98.14
CA GLU A 530 -45.96 79.02 -99.53
C GLU A 530 -47.22 79.84 -99.83
N GLU A 531 -48.09 80.08 -98.85
CA GLU A 531 -49.18 81.07 -98.91
C GLU A 531 -48.63 82.51 -98.95
N GLU A 532 -47.67 82.88 -98.07
CA GLU A 532 -47.03 84.21 -98.07
C GLU A 532 -46.20 84.49 -99.35
N ASP A 533 -45.38 83.53 -99.80
CA ASP A 533 -44.63 83.61 -101.05
C ASP A 533 -45.58 83.56 -102.27
N GLY A 534 -46.73 82.88 -102.14
CA GLY A 534 -47.80 82.82 -103.14
C GLY A 534 -48.54 84.15 -103.31
N ASP A 535 -48.95 84.78 -102.22
CA ASP A 535 -49.54 86.14 -102.22
C ASP A 535 -48.51 87.19 -102.67
N SER A 536 -47.24 87.03 -102.28
CA SER A 536 -46.13 87.85 -102.79
C SER A 536 -45.95 87.66 -104.31
N GLN A 537 -46.11 86.44 -104.83
CA GLN A 537 -46.12 86.19 -106.27
C GLN A 537 -47.35 86.79 -106.95
N GLN A 538 -48.56 86.69 -106.38
CA GLN A 538 -49.77 87.34 -106.91
C GLN A 538 -49.61 88.87 -106.98
N LEU A 539 -49.04 89.50 -105.94
CA LEU A 539 -48.66 90.92 -105.95
C LEU A 539 -47.63 91.23 -107.04
N SER A 540 -46.65 90.35 -107.28
CA SER A 540 -45.67 90.52 -108.36
C SER A 540 -46.26 90.38 -109.77
N VAL A 541 -47.24 89.47 -109.95
CA VAL A 541 -47.96 89.23 -111.21
C VAL A 541 -48.93 90.38 -111.51
N GLY A 542 -49.60 90.91 -110.48
CA GLY A 542 -50.43 92.12 -110.60
C GLY A 542 -49.66 93.36 -111.08
N ILE A 543 -48.34 93.41 -110.88
CA ILE A 543 -47.45 94.50 -111.32
C ILE A 543 -46.72 94.18 -112.64
N LYS A 544 -46.62 92.90 -113.04
CA LYS A 544 -45.99 92.45 -114.30
C LYS A 544 -46.99 92.02 -115.40
N GLY A 545 -48.27 92.32 -115.21
CA GLY A 545 -49.34 92.04 -116.20
C GLY A 545 -49.33 92.90 -117.48
N ILE A 546 -48.27 93.68 -117.73
CA ILE A 546 -48.14 94.53 -118.93
C ILE A 546 -46.87 94.14 -119.70
N GLN A 547 -47.01 94.04 -121.03
CA GLN A 547 -45.97 93.94 -122.06
C GLN A 547 -45.49 92.54 -122.53
N GLN A 548 -46.39 91.90 -123.28
CA GLN A 548 -46.15 91.11 -124.51
C GLN A 548 -45.65 89.64 -124.43
N PRO A 549 -45.91 88.82 -125.49
CA PRO A 549 -45.87 87.36 -125.39
C PRO A 549 -44.78 86.67 -126.23
N GLY A 550 -44.45 85.44 -125.83
CA GLY A 550 -44.22 84.34 -126.78
C GLY A 550 -42.81 83.77 -126.89
N LYS A 551 -42.66 82.48 -126.54
CA LYS A 551 -42.05 81.43 -127.38
C LYS A 551 -42.32 80.04 -126.79
N LEU A 552 -42.30 79.01 -127.65
CA LEU A 552 -42.43 77.60 -127.27
C LEU A 552 -41.03 77.01 -126.98
N ALA A 553 -40.90 76.13 -125.99
CA ALA A 553 -39.87 75.09 -125.92
C ALA A 553 -40.21 73.98 -124.88
N THR A 554 -40.70 72.84 -125.38
CA THR A 554 -40.27 71.45 -125.08
C THR A 554 -39.67 71.04 -123.71
N PHE A 555 -40.22 69.93 -123.18
CA PHE A 555 -39.54 68.76 -122.56
C PHE A 555 -38.38 68.95 -121.55
N GLU A 556 -38.47 68.30 -120.39
CA GLU A 556 -37.72 67.05 -120.16
C GLU A 556 -38.33 66.13 -119.07
N TYR A 557 -37.72 64.96 -118.85
CA TYR A 557 -38.20 63.86 -117.99
C TYR A 557 -37.57 63.89 -116.58
N GLY A 558 -38.32 63.50 -115.55
CA GLY A 558 -37.81 63.17 -114.22
C GLY A 558 -38.54 61.96 -113.62
N LYS A 559 -37.82 60.98 -113.07
CA LYS A 559 -38.39 59.71 -112.56
C LYS A 559 -38.53 59.72 -111.03
N PHE A 560 -39.51 58.96 -110.56
CA PHE A 560 -39.71 58.47 -109.19
C PHE A 560 -40.39 57.08 -109.28
N PRO A 561 -40.40 56.27 -108.22
CA PRO A 561 -39.56 56.34 -107.01
C PRO A 561 -38.30 55.45 -107.11
#